data_AF-A0A942QZ62-F1
#
_entry.id   AF-A0A942QZ62-F1
#
_cell.length_a   1.000
_cell.length_b   1.000
_cell.length_c   1.000
_cell.angle_alpha   90.00
_cell.angle_beta   90.00
_cell.angle_gamma   90.00
#
_symmetry.space_group_name_H-M   'P 1'
#
loop_
_entity.id
_entity.type
_entity.pdbx_description
1 polymer ?
#
loop_
_entity_poly.entity_id
_entity_poly.type
_entity_poly.pdbx_seq_one_letter_code
_entity_poly.pdbx_strand_id
1 'polypeptide(L)'
;MKFITEDDLRDLYRKEPFTAYNLEPGARLTPGGRQFLADRGISMPDNSFSHKKKDTNPRSSSELSESKKNINKLKLYSKMKSIEALFFLTEEELLHRDVILAQSVAKLSKQYSRLKNELKVKGKVENLCCSECTGIKEHNFSDNL
;
A
#
# COMPACT_ATOMS: atom_id res chain seq x y z
N MET A 1 -24.65 -13.08 -28.70
CA MET A 1 -23.31 -13.02 -28.07
C MET A 1 -23.46 -13.40 -26.61
N LYS A 2 -22.64 -14.31 -26.09
CA LYS A 2 -22.72 -14.73 -24.69
C LYS A 2 -21.92 -13.76 -23.82
N PHE A 3 -22.52 -13.29 -22.74
CA PHE A 3 -21.84 -12.44 -21.76
C PHE A 3 -21.55 -13.26 -20.51
N ILE A 4 -20.32 -13.16 -20.03
CA ILE A 4 -19.93 -13.81 -18.77
C ILE A 4 -19.95 -12.75 -17.69
N THR A 5 -20.81 -13.00 -16.71
CA THR A 5 -21.05 -12.12 -15.58
C THR A 5 -20.12 -12.45 -14.42
N GLU A 6 -20.11 -11.59 -13.43
CA GLU A 6 -19.38 -11.83 -12.19
C GLU A 6 -19.91 -13.08 -11.46
N ASP A 7 -21.22 -13.26 -11.42
CA ASP A 7 -21.86 -14.36 -10.69
C ASP A 7 -21.53 -15.71 -11.33
N ASP A 8 -21.47 -15.77 -12.68
CA ASP A 8 -21.02 -16.97 -13.39
C ASP A 8 -19.60 -17.39 -12.95
N LEU A 9 -18.70 -16.41 -12.79
CA LEU A 9 -17.32 -16.65 -12.35
C LEU A 9 -17.24 -17.03 -10.87
N ARG A 10 -18.09 -16.45 -10.02
CA ARG A 10 -18.19 -16.81 -8.60
C ARG A 10 -18.67 -18.25 -8.43
N ASP A 11 -19.66 -18.68 -9.20
CA ASP A 11 -20.20 -20.03 -9.14
C ASP A 11 -19.18 -21.07 -9.62
N LEU A 12 -18.44 -20.77 -10.68
CA LEU A 12 -17.31 -21.60 -11.11
C LEU A 12 -16.22 -21.67 -10.03
N TYR A 13 -15.87 -20.53 -9.44
CA TYR A 13 -14.79 -20.46 -8.43
C TYR A 13 -15.17 -21.14 -7.11
N ARG A 14 -16.46 -21.17 -6.76
CA ARG A 14 -16.98 -21.91 -5.59
C ARG A 14 -16.90 -23.41 -5.79
N LYS A 15 -17.09 -23.89 -7.02
CA LYS A 15 -16.97 -25.33 -7.34
C LYS A 15 -15.51 -25.75 -7.34
N GLU A 16 -14.67 -25.00 -8.03
CA GLU A 16 -13.24 -25.28 -8.15
C GLU A 16 -12.46 -23.97 -8.24
N PRO A 17 -11.60 -23.66 -7.28
CA PRO A 17 -10.73 -22.48 -7.36
C PRO A 17 -9.77 -22.60 -8.54
N PHE A 18 -9.72 -21.57 -9.39
CA PHE A 18 -8.84 -21.51 -10.56
C PHE A 18 -7.94 -20.27 -10.53
N THR A 19 -6.75 -20.39 -11.13
CA THR A 19 -5.75 -19.32 -11.25
C THR A 19 -5.65 -18.75 -12.66
N ALA A 20 -6.25 -19.44 -13.64
CA ALA A 20 -6.37 -18.98 -15.01
C ALA A 20 -7.80 -19.19 -15.52
N TYR A 21 -8.27 -18.25 -16.34
CA TYR A 21 -9.59 -18.34 -16.96
C TYR A 21 -9.47 -18.15 -18.48
N ASN A 22 -10.05 -19.08 -19.24
CA ASN A 22 -10.02 -19.03 -20.70
C ASN A 22 -11.39 -18.58 -21.22
N LEU A 23 -11.40 -17.46 -21.95
CA LEU A 23 -12.63 -16.95 -22.54
C LEU A 23 -12.94 -17.68 -23.84
N GLU A 24 -14.11 -18.30 -23.93
CA GLU A 24 -14.54 -18.95 -25.17
C GLU A 24 -14.66 -17.94 -26.33
N PRO A 25 -14.27 -18.33 -27.56
CA PRO A 25 -14.34 -17.45 -28.72
C PRO A 25 -15.78 -16.98 -28.98
N GLY A 26 -15.98 -15.66 -28.97
CA GLY A 26 -17.30 -15.03 -29.15
C GLY A 26 -18.06 -14.73 -27.85
N ALA A 27 -17.51 -15.09 -26.68
CA ALA A 27 -17.99 -14.62 -25.39
C ALA A 27 -17.33 -13.29 -24.99
N ARG A 28 -18.05 -12.45 -24.25
CA ARG A 28 -17.54 -11.18 -23.73
C ARG A 28 -17.70 -11.12 -22.22
N LEU A 29 -16.69 -10.62 -21.52
CA LEU A 29 -16.84 -10.33 -20.09
C LEU A 29 -17.61 -9.03 -19.88
N THR A 30 -18.47 -9.04 -18.87
CA THR A 30 -19.02 -7.82 -18.27
C THR A 30 -17.93 -7.05 -17.50
N PRO A 31 -18.11 -5.74 -17.24
CA PRO A 31 -17.19 -4.99 -16.38
C PRO A 31 -17.00 -5.64 -15.00
N GLY A 32 -18.08 -6.12 -14.39
CA GLY A 32 -18.03 -6.82 -13.09
C GLY A 32 -17.21 -8.11 -13.14
N GLY A 33 -17.42 -8.94 -14.17
CA GLY A 33 -16.60 -10.15 -14.35
C GLY A 33 -15.11 -9.84 -14.54
N ARG A 34 -14.77 -8.74 -15.23
CA ARG A 34 -13.37 -8.30 -15.40
C ARG A 34 -12.76 -7.91 -14.05
N GLN A 35 -13.50 -7.16 -13.25
CA GLN A 35 -13.05 -6.72 -11.93
C GLN A 35 -12.84 -7.93 -11.00
N PHE A 36 -13.75 -8.90 -11.01
CA PHE A 36 -13.63 -10.11 -10.19
C PHE A 36 -12.36 -10.92 -10.49
N LEU A 37 -12.02 -11.11 -11.77
CA LEU A 37 -10.78 -11.79 -12.15
C LEU A 37 -9.54 -11.00 -11.70
N ALA A 38 -9.56 -9.67 -11.84
CA ALA A 38 -8.47 -8.79 -11.41
C ALA A 38 -8.28 -8.83 -9.88
N ASP A 39 -9.36 -8.71 -9.11
CA ASP A 39 -9.35 -8.72 -7.65
C ASP A 39 -8.83 -10.05 -7.07
N ARG A 40 -9.09 -11.16 -7.78
CA ARG A 40 -8.62 -12.50 -7.42
C ARG A 40 -7.24 -12.86 -7.98
N GLY A 41 -6.64 -11.98 -8.79
CA GLY A 41 -5.35 -12.23 -9.43
C GLY A 41 -5.38 -13.38 -10.45
N ILE A 42 -6.52 -13.63 -11.08
CA ILE A 42 -6.71 -14.71 -12.04
C ILE A 42 -6.22 -14.24 -13.41
N SER A 43 -5.25 -14.97 -13.97
CA SER A 43 -4.63 -14.61 -15.24
C SER A 43 -5.49 -15.01 -16.43
N MET A 44 -5.63 -14.10 -17.40
CA MET A 44 -6.24 -14.38 -18.70
C MET A 44 -5.11 -14.57 -19.71
N PRO A 45 -4.78 -15.80 -20.12
CA PRO A 45 -3.87 -16.01 -21.24
C PRO A 45 -4.57 -15.54 -22.53
N ASP A 46 -4.21 -14.32 -22.91
CA ASP A 46 -4.42 -13.63 -24.18
C ASP A 46 -5.65 -14.06 -25.01
N ASN A 47 -6.70 -13.23 -24.94
CA ASN A 47 -7.61 -13.08 -26.08
C ASN A 47 -7.87 -11.59 -26.32
N SER A 48 -6.90 -10.96 -26.98
CA SER A 48 -6.99 -9.77 -27.83
C SER A 48 -8.08 -8.73 -27.50
N PHE A 49 -7.77 -7.81 -26.58
CA PHE A 49 -8.24 -6.43 -26.69
C PHE A 49 -7.04 -5.48 -26.64
N SER A 50 -6.53 -5.24 -27.85
CA SER A 50 -5.63 -4.20 -28.30
C SER A 50 -5.39 -3.00 -27.37
N HIS A 51 -4.16 -2.89 -26.85
CA HIS A 51 -3.35 -1.70 -27.07
C HIS A 51 -1.94 -2.12 -27.49
N LYS A 52 -1.59 -1.81 -28.75
CA LYS A 52 -0.24 -1.98 -29.30
C LYS A 52 0.77 -1.20 -28.44
N LYS A 53 1.82 -1.87 -27.99
CA LYS A 53 3.22 -1.44 -28.18
C LYS A 53 4.11 -2.68 -28.22
N LYS A 54 4.81 -2.84 -29.34
CA LYS A 54 5.95 -3.75 -29.54
C LYS A 54 7.10 -3.27 -28.61
N ASP A 55 7.70 -4.16 -27.85
CA ASP A 55 9.00 -4.74 -28.23
C ASP A 55 9.39 -5.88 -27.27
N THR A 56 10.25 -6.73 -27.83
CA THR A 56 10.70 -8.06 -27.42
C THR A 56 11.57 -8.16 -26.16
N ASN A 57 11.40 -9.29 -25.45
CA ASN A 57 12.38 -10.05 -24.62
C ASN A 57 12.51 -9.73 -23.11
N PRO A 58 13.04 -10.66 -22.29
CA PRO A 58 12.39 -11.84 -21.72
C PRO A 58 12.05 -11.69 -20.22
N ARG A 59 11.12 -12.55 -19.79
CA ARG A 59 10.77 -12.98 -18.42
C ARG A 59 11.66 -12.48 -17.25
N SER A 60 10.99 -11.67 -16.43
CA SER A 60 10.66 -11.97 -15.02
C SER A 60 11.81 -12.12 -14.01
N SER A 61 12.11 -11.00 -13.36
CA SER A 61 12.53 -10.98 -11.94
C SER A 61 11.96 -9.78 -11.16
N SER A 62 11.20 -8.88 -11.81
CA SER A 62 10.79 -7.58 -11.23
C SER A 62 9.47 -7.59 -10.44
N GLU A 63 8.48 -8.43 -10.79
CA GLU A 63 7.12 -8.39 -10.19
C GLU A 63 7.06 -8.83 -8.71
N LEU A 64 7.93 -9.77 -8.30
CA LEU A 64 8.07 -10.16 -6.89
C LEU A 64 8.67 -9.04 -6.03
N SER A 65 9.46 -8.14 -6.62
CA SER A 65 10.10 -7.04 -5.90
C SER A 65 9.13 -5.90 -5.62
N GLU A 66 8.19 -5.64 -6.53
CA GLU A 66 7.28 -4.49 -6.47
C GLU A 66 6.08 -4.77 -5.55
N SER A 67 5.56 -6.00 -5.58
CA SER A 67 4.55 -6.48 -4.62
C SER A 67 5.10 -6.52 -3.18
N LYS A 68 6.33 -7.01 -2.96
CA LYS A 68 7.01 -6.98 -1.65
C LYS A 68 7.24 -5.55 -1.16
N LYS A 69 7.65 -4.62 -2.04
CA LYS A 69 7.80 -3.19 -1.71
C LYS A 69 6.48 -2.57 -1.23
N ASN A 70 5.36 -2.87 -1.91
CA ASN A 70 4.04 -2.40 -1.50
C ASN A 70 3.58 -3.00 -0.17
N ILE A 71 3.85 -4.29 0.08
CA ILE A 71 3.55 -4.93 1.38
C ILE A 71 4.36 -4.30 2.51
N ASN A 72 5.67 -4.09 2.32
CA ASN A 72 6.53 -3.50 3.34
C ASN A 72 6.12 -2.05 3.64
N LYS A 73 5.74 -1.29 2.61
CA LYS A 73 5.20 0.06 2.75
C LYS A 73 3.90 0.08 3.55
N LEU A 74 2.99 -0.86 3.27
CA LEU A 74 1.74 -1.01 4.01
C LEU A 74 2.00 -1.39 5.47
N LYS A 75 2.91 -2.34 5.73
CA LYS A 75 3.33 -2.73 7.09
C LYS A 75 3.91 -1.55 7.86
N LEU A 76 4.80 -0.77 7.23
CA LEU A 76 5.36 0.44 7.83
C LEU A 76 4.24 1.44 8.16
N TYR A 77 3.35 1.72 7.22
CA TYR A 77 2.21 2.63 7.45
C TYR A 77 1.32 2.19 8.61
N SER A 78 1.03 0.89 8.73
CA SER A 78 0.26 0.34 9.84
C SER A 78 0.98 0.51 11.18
N LYS A 79 2.30 0.25 11.23
CA LYS A 79 3.10 0.53 12.44
C LYS A 79 3.07 2.01 12.80
N MET A 80 3.15 2.89 11.80
CA MET A 80 3.07 4.32 12.05
C MET A 80 1.70 4.74 12.61
N LYS A 81 0.62 4.09 12.18
CA LYS A 81 -0.71 4.29 12.77
C LYS A 81 -0.79 3.88 14.23
N SER A 82 -0.13 2.79 14.62
CA SER A 82 -0.03 2.39 16.02
C SER A 82 0.74 3.43 16.86
N ILE A 83 1.84 3.98 16.33
CA ILE A 83 2.60 5.04 17.02
C ILE A 83 1.78 6.33 17.15
N GLU A 84 1.03 6.71 16.12
CA GLU A 84 0.11 7.85 16.17
C GLU A 84 -0.96 7.68 17.27
N ALA A 85 -1.47 6.46 17.49
CA ALA A 85 -2.36 6.18 18.60
C ALA A 85 -1.66 6.31 19.97
N LEU A 86 -0.39 5.87 20.08
CA LEU A 86 0.40 6.03 21.30
C LEU A 86 0.65 7.49 21.66
N PHE A 87 0.82 8.37 20.66
CA PHE A 87 0.87 9.81 20.90
C PHE A 87 -0.40 10.30 21.60
N PHE A 88 -1.58 9.95 21.09
CA PHE A 88 -2.85 10.38 21.70
C PHE A 88 -3.05 9.86 23.12
N LEU A 89 -2.69 8.59 23.37
CA LEU A 89 -2.76 8.01 24.71
C LEU A 89 -1.81 8.75 25.68
N THR A 90 -0.58 9.01 25.23
CA THR A 90 0.41 9.74 26.03
C THR A 90 -0.02 11.19 26.28
N GLU A 91 -0.58 11.85 25.26
CA GLU A 91 -1.10 13.22 25.39
C GLU A 91 -2.24 13.29 26.40
N GLU A 92 -3.18 12.34 26.37
CA GLU A 92 -4.30 12.25 27.31
C GLU A 92 -3.82 12.02 28.75
N GLU A 93 -2.86 11.10 28.94
CA GLU A 93 -2.26 10.87 30.25
C GLU A 93 -1.56 12.13 30.79
N LEU A 94 -0.82 12.82 29.93
CA LEU A 94 -0.07 14.02 30.29
C LEU A 94 -0.95 15.25 30.51
N LEU A 95 -2.09 15.36 29.81
CA LEU A 95 -3.00 16.51 29.95
C LEU A 95 -3.44 16.72 31.42
N HIS A 96 -3.55 15.64 32.18
CA HIS A 96 -3.94 15.67 33.59
C HIS A 96 -2.80 16.03 34.55
N ARG A 97 -1.54 16.01 34.09
CA ARG A 97 -0.34 16.16 34.93
C ARG A 97 0.50 17.37 34.56
N ASP A 98 0.77 17.54 33.27
CA ASP A 98 1.62 18.59 32.71
C ASP A 98 1.13 18.97 31.32
N VAL A 99 0.38 20.07 31.26
CA VAL A 99 -0.21 20.59 30.03
C VAL A 99 0.87 21.09 29.05
N ILE A 100 2.00 21.58 29.53
CA ILE A 100 3.08 22.10 28.67
C ILE A 100 3.80 20.93 27.99
N LEU A 101 4.05 19.85 28.73
CA LEU A 101 4.60 18.63 28.17
C LEU A 101 3.62 17.99 27.19
N ALA A 102 2.33 17.90 27.55
CA ALA A 102 1.28 17.40 26.65
C ALA A 102 1.21 18.18 25.33
N GLN A 103 1.30 19.51 25.39
CA GLN A 103 1.37 20.36 24.18
C GLN A 103 2.61 20.09 23.33
N SER A 104 3.75 19.78 23.96
CA SER A 104 4.98 19.46 23.26
C SER A 104 4.88 18.12 22.54
N VAL A 105 4.29 17.11 23.19
CA VAL A 105 3.97 15.81 22.58
C VAL A 105 2.99 15.98 21.42
N ALA A 106 1.96 16.81 21.57
CA ALA A 106 1.01 17.12 20.49
C ALA A 106 1.65 17.78 19.27
N LYS A 107 2.66 18.64 19.46
CA LYS A 107 3.45 19.21 18.35
C LYS A 107 4.24 18.12 17.63
N LEU A 108 4.85 17.20 18.37
CA LEU A 108 5.59 16.08 17.80
C LEU A 108 4.66 15.11 17.03
N SER A 109 3.48 14.81 17.58
CA SER A 109 2.43 14.02 16.93
C SER A 109 2.00 14.61 15.58
N LYS A 110 1.87 15.94 15.49
CA LYS A 110 1.58 16.64 14.24
C LYS A 110 2.71 16.52 13.21
N GLN A 111 3.97 16.65 13.64
CA GLN A 111 5.12 16.45 12.76
C GLN A 111 5.17 15.00 12.25
N TYR A 112 4.97 14.04 13.14
CA TYR A 112 4.90 12.63 12.81
C TYR A 112 3.79 12.29 11.81
N SER A 113 2.62 12.91 11.97
CA SER A 113 1.47 12.75 11.07
C SER A 113 1.80 13.18 9.64
N ARG A 114 2.60 14.24 9.45
CA ARG A 114 3.06 14.69 8.13
C ARG A 114 3.94 13.64 7.47
N LEU A 115 4.96 13.15 8.17
CA LEU A 115 5.85 12.08 7.70
C LEU A 115 5.07 10.82 7.29
N LYS A 116 4.09 10.41 8.11
CA LYS A 116 3.23 9.26 7.81
C LYS A 116 2.40 9.47 6.54
N ASN A 117 1.89 10.68 6.31
CA ASN A 117 1.05 10.98 5.14
C ASN A 117 1.86 11.12 3.84
N GLU A 118 3.11 11.60 3.93
CA GLU A 118 4.08 11.57 2.83
C GLU A 118 4.47 10.14 2.42
N LEU A 119 4.29 9.14 3.29
CA LEU A 119 4.42 7.76 2.87
C LEU A 119 3.30 7.38 1.87
N LYS A 120 2.09 7.96 1.97
CA LYS A 120 0.98 7.67 1.04
C LYS A 120 1.08 8.44 -0.27
N VAL A 121 1.33 9.73 -0.21
CA VAL A 121 1.45 10.62 -1.37
C VAL A 121 2.91 10.62 -1.81
N LYS A 122 3.25 10.45 -3.10
CA LYS A 122 4.65 10.59 -3.59
C LYS A 122 5.14 12.05 -3.48
N GLY A 123 5.16 12.62 -2.27
CA GLY A 123 5.56 13.98 -1.96
C GLY A 123 7.00 14.05 -1.48
N LYS A 124 7.62 15.23 -1.64
CA LYS A 124 8.91 15.54 -1.01
C LYS A 124 8.72 15.58 0.50
N VAL A 125 9.57 14.86 1.22
CA VAL A 125 9.63 14.90 2.67
C VAL A 125 10.18 16.26 3.10
N GLU A 126 9.39 17.03 3.86
CA GLU A 126 9.92 18.24 4.52
C GLU A 126 11.06 17.82 5.46
N ASN A 127 12.16 18.58 5.44
CA ASN A 127 13.31 18.28 6.27
C ASN A 127 12.90 18.35 7.75
N LEU A 128 12.95 17.22 8.46
CA LEU A 128 12.70 17.20 9.90
C LEU A 128 13.83 17.97 10.58
N CYS A 129 13.51 19.15 11.10
CA CYS A 129 14.44 19.91 11.92
C CYS A 129 14.57 19.21 13.28
N CYS A 130 15.50 18.27 13.38
CA CYS A 130 16.03 17.82 14.65
C CYS A 130 17.13 18.79 15.08
N SER A 131 16.90 19.52 16.16
CA SER A 131 17.99 20.21 16.85
C SER A 131 18.92 19.17 17.46
N GLU A 132 20.23 19.38 17.35
CA GLU A 132 21.21 18.50 17.99
C GLU A 132 20.93 18.37 19.49
N CYS A 133 21.06 17.16 20.02
CA CYS A 133 21.00 16.89 21.44
C CYS A 133 22.33 16.28 21.91
N THR A 134 22.48 16.09 23.22
CA THR A 134 23.74 15.61 23.82
C THR A 134 24.23 14.28 23.23
N GLY A 135 23.31 13.43 22.76
CA GLY A 135 23.62 12.12 22.18
C GLY A 135 23.45 12.00 20.66
N ILE A 136 22.66 12.88 20.02
CA ILE A 136 22.34 12.82 18.58
C ILE A 136 22.71 14.16 17.94
N LYS A 137 23.73 14.11 17.09
CA LYS A 137 24.32 15.23 16.36
C LYS A 137 24.20 14.97 14.86
N GLU A 138 24.43 16.01 14.05
CA GLU A 138 24.34 15.93 12.59
C GLU A 138 25.24 14.85 11.98
N HIS A 139 26.34 14.49 12.64
CA HIS A 139 27.29 13.51 12.15
C HIS A 139 27.04 12.07 12.64
N ASN A 140 26.16 11.84 13.62
CA ASN A 140 25.97 10.49 14.20
C ASN A 140 24.50 10.01 14.19
N PHE A 141 23.58 10.80 13.62
CA PHE A 141 22.14 10.48 13.66
C PHE A 141 21.75 9.20 12.91
N SER A 142 22.62 8.67 12.05
CA SER A 142 22.34 7.49 11.22
C SER A 142 23.32 6.32 11.42
N ASP A 143 24.29 6.45 12.32
CA ASP A 143 25.37 5.47 12.47
C ASP A 143 24.90 4.07 12.96
N ASN A 144 23.65 3.98 13.43
CA ASN A 144 23.06 2.74 13.98
C ASN A 144 21.77 2.30 13.25
N LEU A 145 21.49 2.85 12.06
CA LEU A 145 20.33 2.46 11.22
C LEU A 145 20.71 1.41 10.17
#